data_AF-A0A929C9I3-F1
#
_entry.id   AF-A0A929C9I3-F1
#
_cell.length_a   1.000
_cell.length_b   1.000
_cell.length_c   1.000
_cell.angle_alpha   90.00
_cell.angle_beta   90.00
_cell.angle_gamma   90.00
#
_symmetry.space_group_name_H-M   'P 1'
#
loop_
_entity.id
_entity.type
_entity.pdbx_description
1 polymer ?
#
loop_
_entity_poly.entity_id
_entity_poly.type
_entity_poly.pdbx_seq_one_letter_code
_entity_poly.pdbx_strand_id
1 'polypeptide(L)' 'MSNEEDMETRQQRREKKLRKKRERIPKHGRSLASIYKEAILKRLRRHRVDK' A
#
# COMPACT_ATOMS: atom_id res chain seq x y z
N MET A 1 13.96 12.33 -35.31
CA MET A 1 13.26 12.17 -34.01
C MET A 1 13.86 10.94 -33.34
N SER A 2 14.29 11.10 -32.09
CA SER A 2 15.30 10.33 -31.35
C SER A 2 14.98 8.83 -31.15
N ASN A 3 15.86 7.95 -31.66
CA ASN A 3 15.93 6.51 -31.33
C ASN A 3 16.63 6.29 -29.98
N GLU A 4 16.18 6.98 -28.93
CA GLU A 4 16.79 6.95 -27.59
C GLU A 4 16.06 6.02 -26.61
N GLU A 5 14.92 5.47 -27.02
CA GLU A 5 14.09 4.60 -26.17
C GLU A 5 14.69 3.20 -25.98
N ASP A 6 15.62 2.78 -26.85
CA ASP A 6 16.15 1.40 -26.86
C ASP A 6 17.36 1.16 -25.94
N MET A 7 18.01 2.21 -25.41
CA MET A 7 19.13 2.07 -24.46
C MET A 7 18.68 2.01 -22.99
N GLU A 8 17.50 1.44 -22.72
CA GLU A 8 17.06 1.27 -21.35
C GLU A 8 17.86 0.17 -20.63
N THR A 9 18.63 0.56 -19.61
CA THR A 9 19.47 -0.36 -18.85
C THR A 9 18.62 -1.38 -18.08
N ARG A 10 19.19 -2.56 -17.77
CA ARG A 10 18.48 -3.58 -16.96
C ARG A 10 17.97 -3.02 -15.62
N GLN A 11 18.66 -2.04 -15.05
CA GLN A 11 18.28 -1.41 -13.78
C GLN A 11 17.03 -0.54 -13.95
N GLN A 12 16.97 0.30 -14.99
CA GLN A 12 15.80 1.13 -15.31
C GLN A 12 14.55 0.27 -15.57
N ARG A 13 14.70 -0.85 -16.29
CA ARG A 13 13.61 -1.82 -16.49
C ARG A 13 13.11 -2.42 -15.17
N ARG A 14 14.01 -2.72 -14.22
CA ARG A 14 13.65 -3.24 -12.90
C ARG A 14 12.90 -2.21 -12.07
N GLU A 15 13.36 -0.95 -12.07
CA GLU A 15 12.70 0.14 -11.36
C GLU A 15 11.30 0.42 -11.92
N LYS A 16 11.16 0.48 -13.26
CA LYS A 16 9.85 0.61 -13.91
C LYS A 16 8.90 -0.53 -13.52
N LYS A 17 9.38 -1.77 -13.45
CA LYS A 17 8.58 -2.92 -12.99
C LYS A 17 8.19 -2.80 -11.52
N LEU A 18 9.11 -2.40 -10.64
CA LEU A 18 8.86 -2.25 -9.21
C LEU A 18 7.83 -1.14 -8.94
N ARG A 19 7.94 -0.01 -9.64
CA ARG A 19 6.98 1.09 -9.57
C ARG A 19 5.58 0.67 -9.98
N LYS A 20 5.45 0.03 -11.16
CA LYS A 20 4.18 -0.54 -11.63
C LYS A 20 3.59 -1.57 -10.66
N LYS A 21 4.44 -2.38 -10.00
CA LYS A 21 3.99 -3.34 -8.97
C LYS A 21 3.44 -2.63 -7.74
N ARG A 22 4.11 -1.58 -7.24
CA ARG A 22 3.65 -0.77 -6.10
C ARG A 22 2.35 -0.04 -6.40
N GLU A 23 2.19 0.47 -7.61
CA GLU A 23 0.95 1.13 -8.07
C GLU A 23 -0.24 0.17 -8.14
N ARG A 24 0.00 -1.10 -8.51
CA ARG A 24 -1.02 -2.15 -8.56
C ARG A 24 -1.41 -2.71 -7.19
N ILE A 25 -0.62 -2.44 -6.13
CA ILE A 25 -0.99 -2.84 -4.78
C ILE A 25 -2.22 -2.00 -4.40
N PRO A 26 -3.36 -2.63 -4.08
CA PRO A 26 -4.54 -1.90 -3.65
C PRO A 26 -4.18 -1.07 -2.41
N LYS A 27 -4.15 0.26 -2.54
CA LYS A 27 -3.95 1.18 -1.40
C LYS A 27 -5.12 1.12 -0.43
N HIS A 28 -6.26 0.59 -0.88
CA HIS A 28 -7.51 0.48 -0.14
C HIS A 28 -7.66 -0.93 0.43
N GLY A 29 -6.68 -1.35 1.22
CA GLY A 29 -6.85 -2.45 2.16
C GLY A 29 -6.53 -1.89 3.53
N ARG A 30 -7.52 -1.79 4.43
CA ARG A 30 -7.21 -1.55 5.84
C ARG A 30 -6.19 -2.62 6.22
N SER A 31 -4.99 -2.20 6.64
CA SER A 31 -3.99 -3.17 7.09
C SER A 31 -4.58 -3.98 8.23
N LEU A 32 -4.16 -5.25 8.39
CA LEU A 32 -4.59 -6.08 9.52
C LEU A 32 -4.43 -5.31 10.84
N ALA A 33 -3.30 -4.62 11.02
CA ALA A 33 -3.05 -3.76 12.17
C ALA A 33 -4.11 -2.65 12.35
N SER A 34 -4.52 -1.98 11.26
CA SER A 34 -5.59 -0.98 11.29
C SER A 34 -6.94 -1.58 11.71
N ILE A 35 -7.27 -2.77 11.21
CA ILE A 35 -8.51 -3.49 11.55
C ILE A 35 -8.52 -3.84 13.04
N TYR A 36 -7.44 -4.43 13.55
CA TYR A 36 -7.32 -4.77 14.97
C TYR A 36 -7.38 -3.53 15.87
N LYS A 37 -6.70 -2.43 15.47
CA LYS A 37 -6.75 -1.16 16.20
C LYS A 37 -8.18 -0.62 16.30
N GLU A 38 -8.92 -0.60 15.20
CA GLU A 38 -10.33 -0.17 15.19
C GLU A 38 -11.20 -1.06 16.06
N ALA A 39 -11.02 -2.39 16.01
CA ALA A 39 -11.77 -3.34 16.81
C ALA A 39 -11.54 -3.15 18.32
N ILE A 40 -10.29 -2.98 18.74
CA ILE A 40 -9.93 -2.71 20.14
C ILE A 40 -10.54 -1.39 20.60
N LEU A 41 -10.40 -0.32 19.81
CA LEU A 41 -10.98 0.99 20.14
C LEU A 41 -12.51 0.92 20.28
N LYS A 42 -13.19 0.17 19.41
CA LYS A 42 -14.64 -0.05 19.49
C LYS A 42 -15.03 -0.78 20.77
N ARG A 43 -14.27 -1.81 21.17
CA ARG A 43 -14.49 -2.55 22.42
C ARG A 43 -14.30 -1.67 23.65
N LEU A 44 -13.23 -0.89 23.69
CA LEU A 44 -12.94 0.02 24.80
C LEU A 44 -14.01 1.10 24.96
N ARG A 45 -14.54 1.64 23.86
CA ARG A 45 -15.64 2.61 23.90
C ARG A 45 -16.91 2.02 24.49
N ARG A 46 -17.28 0.79 24.13
CA ARG A 46 -18.44 0.10 24.73
C ARG A 46 -18.31 -0.04 26.25
N HIS A 47 -17.17 -0.56 26.72
CA HIS A 47 -16.94 -0.72 28.16
C HIS A 47 -16.92 0.59 28.97
N ARG A 48 -16.66 1.74 28.36
CA ARG A 48 -16.74 3.05 29.04
C ARG A 48 -18.15 3.60 29.14
N VAL A 49 -19.06 3.18 28.26
CA VAL A 49 -20.47 3.63 28.26
C VAL A 49 -21.31 2.77 29.21
N ASP A 50 -20.92 1.51 29.42
CA ASP A 50 -21.60 0.57 30.32
C ASP A 50 -21.18 0.71 31.81
N LYS A 51 -20.46 1.77 32.19
CA LYS A 51 -19.99 2.02 33.56
C LYS A 51 -20.46 3.37 34.09
#